data_AF-A0A517SLD1-F1
#
_entry.id   AF-A0A517SLD1-F1
#
_cell.length_a   1.000
_cell.length_b   1.000
_cell.length_c   1.000
_cell.angle_alpha   90.00
_cell.angle_beta   90.00
_cell.angle_gamma   90.00
#
_symmetry.space_group_name_H-M   'P 1'
#
loop_
_entity.id
_entity.type
_entity.pdbx_description
1 polymer ?
#
loop_
_entity_poly.entity_id
_entity_poly.type
_entity_poly.pdbx_seq_one_letter_code
_entity_poly.pdbx_strand_id
1 'polypeptide(L)'
;MSLKKLALGLCCLAVISAGVAEAKKLVIKNFPYDGFIGIDEEGELADDGYSGLVKISLNLKNGKLAISGKAVVDNEFGKKVKFVDLNLLGIDELVKETYTVAKNGKATYKGRFVVDTEEFDAAAL
;
A
#
# COMPACT_ATOMS: atom_id res chain seq x y z
N MET A 1 -9.06 -5.68 -8.45
CA MET A 1 -7.88 -6.58 -8.47
C MET A 1 -7.76 -7.17 -7.07
N SER A 2 -8.04 -8.46 -6.89
CA SER A 2 -8.29 -9.11 -5.58
C SER A 2 -7.04 -9.19 -4.68
N LEU A 3 -7.24 -9.05 -3.36
CA LEU A 3 -6.30 -9.25 -2.22
C LEU A 3 -5.20 -10.30 -2.46
N LYS A 4 -5.51 -11.33 -3.23
CA LYS A 4 -4.62 -12.44 -3.58
C LYS A 4 -3.32 -11.98 -4.24
N LYS A 5 -3.29 -10.90 -5.03
CA LYS A 5 -2.05 -10.45 -5.70
C LYS A 5 -1.09 -9.67 -4.78
N LEU A 6 -1.63 -8.91 -3.83
CA LEU A 6 -0.79 -8.21 -2.83
C LEU A 6 -0.30 -9.20 -1.76
N ALA A 7 -1.13 -10.18 -1.39
CA ALA A 7 -0.76 -11.30 -0.53
C ALA A 7 0.28 -12.22 -1.19
N LEU A 8 0.12 -12.57 -2.48
CA LEU A 8 1.14 -13.34 -3.23
C LEU A 8 2.48 -12.60 -3.35
N GLY A 9 2.46 -11.28 -3.47
CA GLY A 9 3.70 -10.46 -3.46
C GLY A 9 4.42 -10.48 -2.11
N LEU A 10 3.68 -10.74 -1.02
CA LEU A 10 4.23 -10.95 0.33
C LEU A 10 4.75 -12.38 0.54
N CYS A 11 4.22 -13.37 -0.18
CA CYS A 11 4.65 -14.78 -0.10
C CYS A 11 6.11 -15.01 -0.53
N CYS A 12 6.67 -14.19 -1.43
CA CYS A 12 8.07 -14.33 -1.85
C CYS A 12 9.11 -13.88 -0.80
N LEU A 13 8.69 -13.37 0.38
CA LEU A 13 9.58 -13.11 1.52
C LEU A 13 9.65 -14.30 2.50
N ALA A 14 9.51 -15.51 1.98
CA ALA A 14 9.93 -16.75 2.63
C ALA A 14 11.47 -16.87 2.68
N VAL A 15 12.14 -15.89 3.29
CA VAL A 15 13.49 -16.08 3.81
C VAL A 15 13.45 -15.51 5.21
N ILE A 16 13.24 -16.39 6.20
CA ILE A 16 13.83 -16.45 7.54
C ILE A 16 13.10 -17.61 8.26
N SER A 17 13.27 -18.84 7.75
CA SER A 17 12.99 -20.04 8.53
C SER A 17 14.11 -20.21 9.57
N ALA A 18 14.06 -19.42 10.66
CA ALA A 18 14.79 -19.65 11.93
C ALA A 18 14.63 -18.50 12.97
N GLY A 19 14.07 -17.33 12.60
CA GLY A 19 14.05 -16.15 13.49
C GLY A 19 12.69 -15.53 13.80
N VAL A 20 11.59 -16.07 13.25
CA VAL A 20 10.26 -15.44 13.30
C VAL A 20 9.57 -15.58 14.66
N ALA A 21 10.01 -16.50 15.52
CA ALA A 21 9.41 -16.71 16.84
C ALA A 21 9.48 -15.49 17.78
N GLU A 22 10.32 -14.48 17.51
CA GLU A 22 10.42 -13.25 18.33
C GLU A 22 10.07 -11.95 17.58
N ALA A 23 9.81 -12.00 16.27
CA ALA A 23 9.59 -10.81 15.47
C ALA A 23 8.17 -10.26 15.70
N LYS A 24 8.02 -9.30 16.62
CA LYS A 24 6.73 -8.62 16.92
C LYS A 24 6.19 -7.76 15.77
N LYS A 25 6.96 -7.62 14.68
CA LYS A 25 6.68 -6.73 13.56
C LYS A 25 7.41 -7.17 12.29
N LEU A 26 6.69 -7.23 11.18
CA LEU A 26 7.24 -7.42 9.83
C LEU A 26 7.29 -6.07 9.11
N VAL A 27 8.41 -5.76 8.45
CA VAL A 27 8.58 -4.52 7.68
C VAL A 27 9.26 -4.80 6.36
N ILE A 28 8.59 -4.47 5.27
CA ILE A 28 9.15 -4.45 3.91
C ILE A 28 9.37 -2.99 3.54
N LYS A 29 10.58 -2.66 3.11
CA LYS A 29 10.95 -1.32 2.65
C LYS A 29 11.17 -1.36 1.14
N ASN A 30 10.84 -0.27 0.45
CA ASN A 30 11.11 -0.08 -0.97
C ASN A 30 10.55 -1.20 -1.87
N PHE A 31 9.36 -1.70 -1.57
CA PHE A 31 8.67 -2.63 -2.44
C PHE A 31 8.20 -1.87 -3.70
N PRO A 32 8.58 -2.30 -4.91
CA PRO A 32 8.10 -1.68 -6.14
C PRO A 32 6.60 -1.91 -6.30
N TYR A 33 5.87 -0.86 -6.69
CA TYR A 33 4.42 -0.91 -6.87
C TYR A 33 3.99 -0.06 -8.05
N ASP A 34 3.26 -0.67 -8.98
CA ASP A 34 2.81 -0.07 -10.25
C ASP A 34 1.32 0.24 -10.24
N GLY A 35 0.87 1.00 -9.24
CA GLY A 35 -0.54 1.35 -9.07
C GLY A 35 -0.77 2.73 -8.47
N PHE A 36 0.21 3.63 -8.58
CA PHE A 36 -0.04 5.04 -8.28
C PHE A 36 -0.79 5.67 -9.46
N ILE A 37 -1.75 6.55 -9.14
CA ILE A 37 -2.68 7.12 -10.11
C ILE A 37 -2.47 8.64 -10.18
N GLY A 38 -2.44 9.19 -11.38
CA GLY A 38 -2.33 10.61 -11.68
C GLY A 38 -3.63 11.37 -11.42
N ILE A 39 -3.62 12.65 -11.79
CA ILE A 39 -4.76 13.55 -11.67
C ILE A 39 -5.05 14.16 -13.04
N ASP A 40 -6.30 14.06 -13.50
CA ASP A 40 -6.77 14.65 -14.75
C ASP A 40 -6.95 16.18 -14.67
N GLU A 41 -7.50 16.79 -15.72
CA GLU A 41 -7.70 18.24 -15.80
C GLU A 41 -8.82 18.76 -14.89
N GLU A 42 -9.73 17.88 -14.46
CA GLU A 42 -10.82 18.15 -13.53
C GLU A 42 -10.41 18.06 -12.06
N GLY A 43 -9.27 17.42 -11.76
CA GLY A 43 -8.81 17.17 -10.40
C GLY A 43 -9.30 15.85 -9.83
N GLU A 44 -9.76 14.93 -10.67
CA GLU A 44 -10.17 13.58 -10.34
C GLU A 44 -9.01 12.58 -10.58
N LEU A 45 -9.25 11.32 -10.23
CA LEU A 45 -8.25 10.26 -10.46
C LEU A 45 -8.31 9.85 -11.93
N ALA A 46 -7.16 9.92 -12.61
CA ALA A 46 -7.04 9.46 -13.98
C ALA A 46 -7.06 7.93 -14.09
N ASP A 47 -7.24 7.40 -15.30
CA ASP A 47 -7.09 5.96 -15.59
C ASP A 47 -5.66 5.67 -16.10
N ASP A 48 -4.67 5.98 -15.25
CA ASP A 48 -3.25 5.78 -15.51
C ASP A 48 -2.56 5.01 -14.37
N GLY A 49 -1.34 4.53 -14.65
CA GLY A 49 -0.59 3.68 -13.72
C GLY A 49 0.89 4.04 -13.70
N TYR A 50 1.36 4.52 -12.55
CA TYR A 50 2.77 4.86 -12.32
C TYR A 50 3.41 3.94 -11.31
N SER A 51 4.70 3.70 -11.55
CA SER A 51 5.59 3.00 -10.64
C SER A 51 6.01 3.89 -9.47
N GLY A 52 6.08 3.29 -8.30
CA GLY A 52 6.63 3.92 -7.12
C GLY A 52 7.16 2.92 -6.13
N LEU A 53 7.48 3.41 -4.94
CA LEU A 53 7.97 2.59 -3.84
C LEU A 53 7.00 2.65 -2.68
N VAL A 54 6.65 1.48 -2.17
CA VAL A 54 5.85 1.33 -0.96
C VAL A 54 6.66 0.71 0.16
N LYS A 55 6.28 1.08 1.38
CA LYS A 55 6.71 0.50 2.63
C LYS A 55 5.50 -0.15 3.26
N ILE A 56 5.65 -1.42 3.61
CA ILE A 56 4.62 -2.24 4.25
C ILE A 56 5.11 -2.57 5.67
N SER A 57 4.24 -2.41 6.65
CA SER A 57 4.56 -2.64 8.06
C SER A 57 3.39 -3.33 8.73
N LEU A 58 3.57 -4.59 9.12
CA LEU A 58 2.59 -5.40 9.84
C LEU A 58 3.01 -5.59 11.30
N ASN A 59 2.13 -5.27 12.24
CA ASN A 59 2.30 -5.62 13.64
C ASN A 59 1.58 -6.94 13.92
N LEU A 60 2.37 -8.00 14.13
CA LEU A 60 1.88 -9.37 14.29
C LEU A 60 1.15 -9.59 15.62
N LYS A 61 1.26 -8.68 16.60
CA LYS A 61 0.55 -8.79 17.87
C LYS A 61 -0.92 -8.36 17.81
N ASN A 62 -1.26 -7.50 16.87
CA ASN A 62 -2.57 -6.85 16.85
C ASN A 62 -3.14 -6.65 15.44
N GLY A 63 -2.59 -7.35 14.44
CA GLY A 63 -3.05 -7.30 13.06
C GLY A 63 -2.98 -5.93 12.40
N LYS A 64 -2.28 -4.94 12.96
CA LYS A 64 -2.25 -3.60 12.38
C LYS A 64 -1.28 -3.54 11.21
N LEU A 65 -1.84 -3.39 10.02
CA LEU A 65 -1.11 -3.16 8.78
C LEU A 65 -1.04 -1.66 8.47
N ALA A 66 0.15 -1.17 8.15
CA ALA A 66 0.37 0.19 7.68
C ALA A 66 1.14 0.16 6.36
N ILE A 67 0.58 0.79 5.34
CA ILE A 67 1.19 0.95 4.03
C ILE A 67 1.47 2.43 3.82
N SER A 68 2.67 2.77 3.36
CA SER A 68 2.96 4.11 2.87
C SER A 68 3.73 4.06 1.57
N GLY A 69 3.37 4.94 0.65
CA GLY A 69 3.88 4.93 -0.71
C GLY A 69 4.32 6.30 -1.19
N LYS A 70 5.26 6.32 -2.13
CA LYS A 70 5.67 7.53 -2.85
C LYS A 70 5.91 7.19 -4.32
N ALA A 71 5.47 8.09 -5.19
CA ALA A 71 5.72 8.05 -6.63
C ALA A 71 5.81 9.47 -7.21
N VAL A 72 6.15 9.53 -8.48
CA VAL A 72 5.93 10.71 -9.33
C VAL A 72 4.87 10.29 -10.36
N VAL A 73 3.79 11.05 -10.42
CA VAL A 73 2.62 10.83 -11.28
C VAL A 73 2.30 12.12 -12.04
N ASP A 74 1.47 12.05 -13.06
CA ASP A 74 1.00 13.27 -13.72
C ASP A 74 -0.08 13.97 -12.89
N ASN A 75 -0.15 15.29 -13.07
CA ASN A 75 -1.15 16.14 -12.42
C ASN A 75 -1.51 17.30 -13.35
N GLU A 76 -2.47 17.04 -14.21
CA GLU A 76 -2.94 17.97 -15.24
C GLU A 76 -3.76 19.11 -14.62
N PHE A 77 -4.47 18.85 -13.51
CA PHE A 77 -5.19 19.87 -12.73
C PHE A 77 -4.29 21.02 -12.25
N GLY A 78 -2.99 20.78 -12.11
CA GLY A 78 -2.02 21.82 -11.76
C GLY A 78 -2.19 22.40 -10.35
N LYS A 79 -2.93 21.70 -9.47
CA LYS A 79 -3.11 22.04 -8.05
C LYS A 79 -2.90 20.80 -7.18
N LYS A 80 -2.71 21.01 -5.89
CA LYS A 80 -2.63 19.91 -4.93
C LYS A 80 -4.01 19.29 -4.74
N VAL A 81 -4.10 17.97 -4.92
CA VAL A 81 -5.32 17.20 -4.66
C VAL A 81 -5.08 16.22 -3.51
N LYS A 82 -6.10 16.01 -2.68
CA LYS A 82 -6.07 15.08 -1.56
C LYS A 82 -7.36 14.29 -1.54
N PHE A 83 -7.22 12.97 -1.57
CA PHE A 83 -8.30 12.03 -1.41
C PHE A 83 -8.17 11.30 -0.07
N VAL A 84 -9.31 10.95 0.51
CA VAL A 84 -9.40 10.30 1.82
C VAL A 84 -10.42 9.19 1.70
N ASP A 85 -10.08 8.02 2.24
CA ASP A 85 -10.96 6.85 2.36
C ASP A 85 -11.61 6.38 1.03
N LEU A 86 -10.83 6.32 -0.06
CA LEU A 86 -11.27 5.82 -1.37
C LEU A 86 -11.11 4.31 -1.54
N ASN A 87 -10.42 3.65 -0.62
CA ASN A 87 -9.93 2.29 -0.74
C ASN A 87 -9.17 2.01 -2.05
N LEU A 88 -8.16 2.84 -2.37
CA LEU A 88 -7.38 2.70 -3.61
C LEU A 88 -6.72 1.33 -3.77
N LEU A 89 -6.38 0.67 -2.66
CA LEU A 89 -5.77 -0.66 -2.69
C LEU A 89 -6.79 -1.80 -2.73
N GLY A 90 -8.10 -1.50 -2.59
CA GLY A 90 -9.16 -2.50 -2.59
C GLY A 90 -9.05 -3.48 -1.42
N ILE A 91 -8.64 -3.01 -0.24
CA ILE A 91 -8.49 -3.82 0.97
C ILE A 91 -9.71 -3.55 1.86
N ASP A 92 -10.51 -4.57 2.11
CA ASP A 92 -11.79 -4.44 2.80
C ASP A 92 -11.66 -3.98 4.26
N GLU A 93 -10.53 -4.27 4.91
CA GLU A 93 -10.29 -3.91 6.32
C GLU A 93 -9.69 -2.51 6.49
N LEU A 94 -10.04 -1.59 5.60
CA LEU A 94 -9.57 -0.21 5.61
C LEU A 94 -10.05 0.52 6.87
N VAL A 95 -9.10 0.95 7.70
CA VAL A 95 -9.36 1.86 8.82
C VAL A 95 -9.32 3.31 8.36
N LYS A 96 -8.32 3.64 7.54
CA LYS A 96 -8.10 4.98 7.01
C LYS A 96 -7.11 4.95 5.88
N GLU A 97 -7.38 5.73 4.84
CA GLU A 97 -6.36 6.05 3.85
C GLU A 97 -6.33 7.52 3.45
N THR A 98 -5.20 7.91 2.89
CA THR A 98 -5.02 9.21 2.29
C THR A 98 -4.10 9.09 1.10
N TYR A 99 -4.58 9.59 -0.03
CA TYR A 99 -3.78 9.81 -1.21
C TYR A 99 -3.62 11.30 -1.44
N THR A 100 -2.43 11.74 -1.79
CA THR A 100 -2.15 13.16 -2.02
C THR A 100 -1.20 13.30 -3.19
N VAL A 101 -1.59 14.10 -4.16
CA VAL A 101 -0.76 14.47 -5.29
C VAL A 101 -0.48 15.97 -5.20
N ALA A 102 0.79 16.32 -5.09
CA ALA A 102 1.22 17.72 -5.12
C ALA A 102 1.13 18.28 -6.55
N LYS A 103 1.15 19.61 -6.68
CA LYS A 103 1.13 20.31 -7.98
C LYS A 103 2.19 19.81 -8.97
N ASN A 104 3.33 19.33 -8.48
CA ASN A 104 4.43 18.83 -9.29
C ASN A 104 4.44 17.30 -9.46
N GLY A 105 3.30 16.65 -9.30
CA GLY A 105 3.19 15.20 -9.49
C GLY A 105 3.74 14.34 -8.36
N LYS A 106 4.24 14.92 -7.26
CA LYS A 106 4.69 14.13 -6.11
C LYS A 106 3.48 13.49 -5.42
N ALA A 107 3.31 12.19 -5.63
CA ALA A 107 2.28 11.38 -5.00
C ALA A 107 2.75 10.80 -3.67
N THR A 108 1.87 10.79 -2.68
CA THR A 108 2.08 10.10 -1.40
C THR A 108 0.82 9.35 -1.02
N TYR A 109 0.99 8.06 -0.74
CA TYR A 109 -0.05 7.19 -0.21
C TYR A 109 0.21 6.88 1.27
N LYS A 110 -0.85 6.83 2.07
CA LYS A 110 -0.83 6.33 3.46
C LYS A 110 -2.12 5.58 3.74
N GLY A 111 -2.04 4.27 3.96
CA GLY A 111 -3.16 3.41 4.33
C GLY A 111 -2.91 2.73 5.68
N ARG A 112 -3.98 2.50 6.42
CA ARG A 112 -4.02 1.71 7.65
C ARG A 112 -5.15 0.71 7.56
N PHE A 113 -4.84 -0.54 7.90
CA PHE A 113 -5.76 -1.68 7.80
C PHE A 113 -5.66 -2.55 9.06
N VAL A 114 -6.70 -3.32 9.33
CA VAL A 114 -6.68 -4.38 10.35
C VAL A 114 -6.76 -5.70 9.61
N VAL A 115 -5.65 -6.42 9.50
CA VAL A 115 -5.68 -7.77 8.93
C VAL A 115 -5.93 -8.78 10.04
N ASP A 116 -6.78 -9.76 9.79
CA ASP A 116 -6.86 -10.91 10.67
C ASP A 116 -5.54 -11.70 10.60
N THR A 117 -4.88 -11.85 11.75
CA THR A 117 -3.58 -12.54 11.82
C THR A 117 -3.73 -14.04 11.95
N GLU A 118 -4.95 -14.55 12.21
CA GLU A 118 -5.20 -15.99 12.33
C GLU A 118 -5.21 -16.71 10.96
N GLU A 119 -5.39 -15.99 9.85
CA GLU A 119 -5.32 -16.53 8.48
C GLU A 119 -3.92 -16.48 7.82
N PHE A 120 -2.92 -15.90 8.49
CA PHE A 120 -1.52 -15.92 8.00
C PHE A 120 -0.85 -17.26 8.35
N ASP A 121 -1.26 -18.32 7.67
CA ASP A 121 -0.64 -19.64 7.84
C ASP A 121 0.69 -19.68 7.07
N ALA A 122 1.80 -19.58 7.81
CA ALA A 122 3.15 -19.66 7.26
C ALA A 122 3.48 -21.03 6.61
N ALA A 123 2.58 -22.02 6.76
CA ALA A 123 2.69 -23.35 6.19
C ALA A 123 2.14 -23.47 4.75
N ALA A 124 1.46 -22.46 4.23
CA ALA A 124 0.94 -22.46 2.85
C ALA A 124 1.94 -21.91 1.81
N LEU A 125 3.24 -22.16 2.04
CA LEU A 125 4.36 -21.85 1.14
C LEU A 125 4.96 -23.14 0.56
#